data_AF-A0A2C6C3Y1-F1
#
_entry.id   AF-A0A2C6C3Y1-F1
#
_cell.length_a   1.000
_cell.length_b   1.000
_cell.length_c   1.000
_cell.angle_alpha   90.00
_cell.angle_beta   90.00
_cell.angle_gamma   90.00
#
_symmetry.space_group_name_H-M   'P 1'
#
loop_
_entity.id
_entity.type
_entity.pdbx_description
1 polymer ?
#
loop_
_entity_poly.entity_id
_entity_poly.type
_entity_poly.pdbx_seq_one_letter_code
_entity_poly.pdbx_strand_id
1 'polypeptide(L)'
;MKPIKKEQALEDIFTKEQEILKTSNPNIGVKDINKNGIKIKYDKEKYIKQIEDIKLGDLNGKKTENLVDDILNDFTKKNPDFEIIDAKYGSDNGIDHMLKNKKTGELWILDSKQMSEKSITYEGGAVKLSKDGAGGNIQLSSEWVNSVAGKKTLNETAKKELEKAIKTQNYKTGIVALDKKTGDLIIAPIEITPKKSKK
;
A
#
# COMPACT_ATOMS: atom_id res chain seq x y z
N MET A 1 -22.42 16.16 -6.31
CA MET A 1 -20.94 16.01 -6.37
C MET A 1 -20.50 15.19 -5.18
N LYS A 2 -19.74 14.09 -5.38
CA LYS A 2 -19.07 13.43 -4.26
C LYS A 2 -17.99 14.39 -3.72
N PRO A 3 -17.79 14.50 -2.40
CA PRO A 3 -16.82 15.45 -1.86
C PRO A 3 -15.41 15.11 -2.35
N ILE A 4 -14.67 16.16 -2.70
CA ILE A 4 -13.22 16.07 -2.93
C ILE A 4 -12.61 15.51 -1.64
N LYS A 5 -11.88 14.40 -1.74
CA LYS A 5 -11.18 13.84 -0.58
C LYS A 5 -10.29 14.89 0.06
N LYS A 6 -10.33 14.99 1.38
CA LYS A 6 -9.35 15.80 2.13
C LYS A 6 -7.97 15.22 1.85
N GLU A 7 -7.14 16.02 1.21
CA GLU A 7 -5.71 15.77 1.08
C GLU A 7 -5.08 15.85 2.48
N GLN A 8 -4.23 14.89 2.84
CA GLN A 8 -3.58 14.85 4.16
C GLN A 8 -2.09 14.59 4.02
N ALA A 9 -1.32 15.13 4.97
CA ALA A 9 0.09 14.80 5.10
C ALA A 9 0.26 13.32 5.49
N LEU A 10 1.37 12.70 5.07
CA LEU A 10 1.68 11.31 5.41
C LEU A 10 1.75 11.08 6.92
N GLU A 11 2.27 12.05 7.68
CA GLU A 11 2.31 11.96 9.14
C GLU A 11 0.90 11.78 9.74
N ASP A 12 -0.07 12.55 9.26
CA ASP A 12 -1.46 12.42 9.71
C ASP A 12 -2.05 11.04 9.37
N ILE A 13 -1.77 10.54 8.17
CA ILE A 13 -2.25 9.23 7.71
C ILE A 13 -1.70 8.12 8.62
N PHE A 14 -0.42 8.20 9.00
CA PHE A 14 0.28 7.17 9.77
C PHE A 14 0.22 7.35 11.29
N THR A 15 -0.40 8.42 11.79
CA THR A 15 -0.53 8.67 13.25
C THR A 15 -1.98 8.75 13.72
N LYS A 16 -2.91 9.14 12.86
CA LYS A 16 -4.33 9.28 13.22
C LYS A 16 -5.12 8.03 12.86
N GLU A 17 -6.25 7.87 13.52
CA GLU A 17 -7.22 6.83 13.17
C GLU A 17 -7.77 7.07 11.77
N GLN A 18 -7.84 6.01 10.97
CA GLN A 18 -8.30 6.04 9.59
C GLN A 18 -9.47 5.07 9.41
N GLU A 19 -10.40 5.40 8.52
CA GLU A 19 -11.43 4.45 8.09
C GLU A 19 -10.77 3.26 7.38
N ILE A 20 -11.14 2.04 7.78
CA ILE A 20 -10.58 0.81 7.21
C ILE A 20 -11.58 0.24 6.21
N LEU A 21 -11.13 0.06 4.96
CA LEU A 21 -11.89 -0.65 3.94
C LEU A 21 -11.92 -2.15 4.26
N LYS A 22 -13.07 -2.67 4.70
CA LYS A 22 -13.25 -4.11 4.92
C LYS A 22 -13.76 -4.79 3.66
N THR A 23 -13.11 -5.87 3.23
CA THR A 23 -13.47 -6.60 2.02
C THR A 23 -13.03 -8.06 2.05
N SER A 24 -13.65 -8.90 1.22
CA SER A 24 -13.18 -10.26 0.96
C SER A 24 -12.70 -10.45 -0.49
N ASN A 25 -12.73 -9.38 -1.29
CA ASN A 25 -12.47 -9.43 -2.72
C ASN A 25 -11.07 -8.87 -3.02
N PRO A 26 -10.20 -9.60 -3.73
CA PRO A 26 -8.90 -9.08 -4.15
C PRO A 26 -8.99 -7.97 -5.21
N ASN A 27 -10.13 -7.81 -5.88
CA ASN A 27 -10.36 -6.71 -6.82
C ASN A 27 -11.13 -5.58 -6.11
N ILE A 28 -10.46 -4.46 -5.87
CA ILE A 28 -11.01 -3.31 -5.16
C ILE A 28 -11.41 -2.24 -6.16
N GLY A 29 -12.70 -1.88 -6.18
CA GLY A 29 -13.21 -0.88 -7.10
C GLY A 29 -12.74 0.53 -6.74
N VAL A 30 -12.57 1.40 -7.76
CA VAL A 30 -12.25 2.82 -7.56
C VAL A 30 -13.17 3.51 -6.58
N LYS A 31 -14.45 3.12 -6.56
CA LYS A 31 -15.46 3.75 -5.69
C LYS A 31 -15.18 3.45 -4.23
N ASP A 32 -14.67 2.27 -3.93
CA ASP A 32 -14.31 1.85 -2.57
C ASP A 32 -12.99 2.50 -2.14
N ILE A 33 -11.98 2.52 -3.02
CA ILE A 33 -10.75 3.29 -2.81
C ILE A 33 -11.10 4.76 -2.60
N ASN A 34 -12.00 5.31 -3.41
CA ASN A 34 -12.41 6.70 -3.35
C ASN A 34 -13.30 7.05 -2.16
N LYS A 35 -13.96 6.07 -1.56
CA LYS A 35 -14.74 6.29 -0.35
C LYS A 35 -13.87 6.25 0.90
N ASN A 36 -12.97 5.27 1.00
CA ASN A 36 -12.27 4.95 2.25
C ASN A 36 -10.81 5.42 2.27
N GLY A 37 -10.20 5.68 1.11
CA GLY A 37 -8.80 6.09 1.04
C GLY A 37 -8.59 7.59 1.24
N ILE A 38 -7.40 7.97 1.69
CA ILE A 38 -6.96 9.34 1.88
C ILE A 38 -6.02 9.76 0.76
N LYS A 39 -6.24 10.92 0.15
CA LYS A 39 -5.31 11.46 -0.85
C LYS A 39 -4.06 11.98 -0.14
N ILE A 40 -2.89 11.54 -0.58
CA ILE A 40 -1.61 11.96 -0.02
C ILE A 40 -1.28 13.37 -0.50
N LYS A 41 -0.93 14.26 0.42
CA LYS A 41 -0.29 15.55 0.13
C LYS A 41 1.20 15.34 -0.11
N TYR A 42 1.65 15.53 -1.35
CA TYR A 42 3.07 15.46 -1.70
C TYR A 42 3.42 16.44 -2.83
N ASP A 43 4.72 16.71 -2.99
CA ASP A 43 5.23 17.61 -4.04
C ASP A 43 5.17 16.93 -5.41
N LYS A 44 4.02 17.01 -6.08
CA LYS A 44 3.82 16.40 -7.39
C LYS A 44 4.75 16.96 -8.47
N GLU A 45 5.11 18.24 -8.39
CA GLU A 45 5.98 18.88 -9.38
C GLU A 45 7.38 18.27 -9.35
N LYS A 46 7.90 17.99 -8.15
CA LYS A 46 9.17 17.25 -7.98
C LYS A 46 9.14 15.89 -8.70
N TYR A 47 8.02 15.18 -8.67
CA TYR A 47 7.90 13.82 -9.22
C TYR A 47 7.24 13.76 -10.61
N ILE A 48 7.00 14.90 -11.27
CA ILE A 48 6.21 14.93 -12.50
C ILE A 48 6.78 14.03 -13.59
N LYS A 49 8.10 13.95 -13.74
CA LYS A 49 8.76 13.09 -14.73
C LYS A 49 8.49 11.60 -14.49
N GLN A 50 8.49 11.15 -13.24
CA GLN A 50 8.18 9.75 -12.91
C GLN A 50 6.71 9.44 -13.17
N ILE A 51 5.82 10.38 -12.82
CA ILE A 51 4.38 10.25 -13.08
C ILE A 51 4.10 10.17 -14.59
N GLU A 52 4.74 11.01 -15.41
CA GLU A 52 4.61 10.93 -16.87
C GLU A 52 5.19 9.62 -17.43
N ASP A 53 6.33 9.16 -16.93
CA ASP A 53 6.91 7.89 -17.38
C ASP A 53 6.04 6.67 -17.01
N ILE A 54 5.36 6.73 -15.86
CA ILE A 54 4.34 5.75 -15.45
C ILE A 54 3.13 5.78 -16.41
N LYS A 55 2.68 6.97 -16.83
CA LYS A 55 1.58 7.11 -17.80
C LYS A 55 1.90 6.42 -19.13
N LEU A 56 3.16 6.55 -19.59
CA LEU A 56 3.65 5.89 -20.81
C LEU A 56 3.71 4.36 -20.70
N GLY A 57 3.87 3.82 -19.50
CA GLY A 57 3.74 2.38 -19.25
C GLY A 57 4.55 1.90 -18.04
N ASP A 58 3.95 0.96 -17.30
CA ASP A 58 4.53 0.35 -16.10
C ASP A 58 3.84 -1.00 -15.82
N LEU A 59 4.01 -1.94 -16.76
CA LEU A 59 3.28 -3.21 -16.77
C LEU A 59 3.48 -4.06 -15.52
N ASN A 60 4.66 -3.97 -14.90
CA ASN A 60 5.02 -4.71 -13.69
C ASN A 60 4.87 -3.89 -12.39
N GLY A 61 4.46 -2.62 -12.49
CA GLY A 61 4.30 -1.74 -11.32
C GLY A 61 5.60 -1.19 -10.73
N LYS A 62 6.77 -1.51 -11.30
CA LYS A 62 8.06 -1.14 -10.73
C LYS A 62 8.28 0.37 -10.69
N LYS A 63 7.81 1.11 -11.70
CA LYS A 63 7.93 2.58 -11.68
C LYS A 63 7.03 3.18 -10.61
N THR A 64 5.83 2.61 -10.41
CA THR A 64 4.90 3.02 -9.34
C THR A 64 5.49 2.76 -7.96
N GLU A 65 6.11 1.60 -7.77
CA GLU A 65 6.80 1.27 -6.52
C GLU A 65 7.90 2.28 -6.22
N ASN A 66 8.80 2.53 -7.18
CA ASN A 66 9.89 3.51 -7.03
C ASN A 66 9.38 4.93 -6.71
N LEU A 67 8.27 5.35 -7.32
CA LEU A 67 7.65 6.66 -7.02
C LEU A 67 7.22 6.72 -5.55
N VAL A 68 6.58 5.67 -5.06
CA VAL A 68 6.14 5.60 -3.66
C VAL A 68 7.35 5.54 -2.71
N ASP A 69 8.39 4.77 -3.05
CA ASP A 69 9.65 4.73 -2.29
C ASP A 69 10.28 6.11 -2.15
N ASP A 70 10.42 6.86 -3.25
CA ASP A 70 11.02 8.19 -3.22
C ASP A 70 10.22 9.18 -2.35
N ILE A 71 8.88 9.08 -2.37
CA ILE A 71 8.00 9.91 -1.54
C ILE A 71 8.14 9.52 -0.07
N LEU A 72 8.18 8.23 0.26
CA LEU A 72 8.36 7.75 1.63
C LEU A 72 9.77 8.08 2.15
N ASN A 73 10.80 8.02 1.31
CA ASN A 73 12.17 8.41 1.64
C ASN A 73 12.25 9.91 1.98
N ASP A 74 11.60 10.75 1.18
CA ASP A 74 11.48 12.18 1.47
C ASP A 74 10.74 12.45 2.79
N PHE A 75 9.67 11.69 3.05
CA PHE A 75 8.90 11.77 4.27
C PHE A 75 9.74 11.40 5.50
N THR A 76 10.44 10.27 5.48
CA THR A 76 11.23 9.78 6.62
C THR A 76 12.45 10.65 6.92
N LYS A 77 13.06 11.28 5.91
CA LYS A 77 14.12 12.29 6.11
C LYS A 77 13.64 13.49 6.92
N LYS A 78 12.38 13.90 6.75
CA LYS A 78 11.76 15.01 7.48
C LYS A 78 11.14 14.58 8.80
N ASN A 79 10.81 13.29 8.93
CA ASN A 79 10.10 12.72 10.07
C ASN A 79 10.91 11.52 10.61
N PRO A 80 11.98 11.78 11.39
CA PRO A 80 12.90 10.74 11.86
C PRO A 80 12.27 9.78 12.86
N ASP A 81 11.01 9.98 13.28
CA ASP A 81 10.25 9.01 14.04
C ASP A 81 9.74 7.83 13.19
N PHE A 82 9.84 7.94 11.86
CA PHE A 82 9.49 6.88 10.94
C PHE A 82 10.74 6.25 10.32
N GLU A 83 10.61 4.97 9.97
CA GLU A 83 11.68 4.19 9.37
C GLU A 83 11.10 3.28 8.29
N ILE A 84 11.70 3.30 7.09
CA ILE A 84 11.40 2.32 6.05
C ILE A 84 12.25 1.08 6.32
N ILE A 85 11.60 -0.07 6.32
CA ILE A 85 12.26 -1.36 6.46
C ILE A 85 12.09 -2.08 5.12
N ASP A 86 13.22 -2.39 4.46
CA ASP A 86 13.19 -3.26 3.29
C ASP A 86 12.58 -4.60 3.70
N ALA A 87 11.54 -5.04 3.02
CA ALA A 87 10.81 -6.28 3.31
C ALA A 87 10.65 -7.17 2.07
N LYS A 88 11.54 -7.00 1.09
CA LYS A 88 11.64 -7.86 -0.08
C LYS A 88 12.35 -9.18 0.26
N TYR A 89 12.04 -10.22 -0.50
CA TYR A 89 12.63 -11.55 -0.38
C TYR A 89 12.72 -12.28 -1.72
N GLY A 90 13.79 -13.06 -1.92
CA GLY A 90 14.02 -13.79 -3.16
C GLY A 90 14.18 -12.88 -4.38
N SER A 91 13.63 -13.27 -5.53
CA SER A 91 13.65 -12.50 -6.79
C SER A 91 12.63 -11.34 -6.78
N ASP A 92 12.81 -10.38 -5.86
CA ASP A 92 11.99 -9.15 -5.78
C ASP A 92 10.50 -9.40 -5.42
N ASN A 93 10.24 -10.42 -4.60
CA ASN A 93 8.90 -10.68 -4.08
C ASN A 93 8.74 -10.06 -2.69
N GLY A 94 7.52 -9.71 -2.30
CA GLY A 94 7.20 -9.44 -0.90
C GLY A 94 6.31 -8.24 -0.69
N ILE A 95 6.60 -7.50 0.36
CA ILE A 95 5.92 -6.25 0.70
C ILE A 95 6.60 -5.14 -0.11
N ASP A 96 5.82 -4.33 -0.84
CA ASP A 96 6.38 -3.19 -1.58
C ASP A 96 6.98 -2.18 -0.61
N HIS A 97 6.20 -1.74 0.38
CA HIS A 97 6.65 -0.76 1.37
C HIS A 97 6.31 -1.21 2.78
N MET A 98 7.31 -1.25 3.68
CA MET A 98 7.08 -1.44 5.10
C MET A 98 7.60 -0.24 5.89
N LEU A 99 6.69 0.47 6.55
CA LEU A 99 7.00 1.69 7.30
C LEU A 99 6.71 1.47 8.79
N LYS A 100 7.69 1.74 9.63
CA LYS A 100 7.57 1.65 11.08
C LYS A 100 7.44 3.03 11.70
N ASN A 101 6.45 3.22 12.56
CA ASN A 101 6.44 4.31 13.52
C ASN A 101 7.28 3.89 14.73
N LYS A 102 8.45 4.49 14.93
CA LYS A 102 9.39 4.11 16.01
C LYS A 102 8.88 4.49 17.41
N LYS A 103 7.98 5.47 17.51
CA LYS A 103 7.38 5.89 18.79
C LYS A 103 6.37 4.87 19.31
N THR A 104 5.51 4.36 18.43
CA THR A 104 4.43 3.42 18.80
C THR A 104 4.77 1.96 18.52
N GLY A 105 5.75 1.71 17.65
CA GLY A 105 6.05 0.39 17.11
C GLY A 105 5.04 -0.11 16.07
N GLU A 106 4.06 0.71 15.67
CA GLU A 106 3.08 0.32 14.63
C GLU A 106 3.77 0.15 13.28
N LEU A 107 3.47 -0.95 12.59
CA LEU A 107 3.92 -1.19 11.21
C LEU A 107 2.80 -0.92 10.20
N TRP A 108 3.14 -0.20 9.14
CA TRP A 108 2.32 -0.10 7.94
C TRP A 108 2.92 -0.99 6.85
N ILE A 109 2.12 -1.95 6.39
CA ILE A 109 2.45 -2.89 5.32
C ILE A 109 1.66 -2.47 4.10
N LEU A 110 2.34 -1.91 3.11
CA LEU A 110 1.72 -1.25 1.98
C LEU A 110 2.08 -1.96 0.67
N ASP A 111 1.11 -2.00 -0.22
CA ASP A 111 1.27 -2.50 -1.58
C ASP A 111 0.88 -1.39 -2.57
N SER A 112 1.78 -1.07 -3.48
CA SER A 112 1.62 0.02 -4.44
C SER A 112 1.04 -0.51 -5.74
N LYS A 113 0.00 0.18 -6.22
CA LYS A 113 -0.78 -0.28 -7.37
C LYS A 113 -1.26 0.89 -8.21
N GLN A 114 -1.33 0.66 -9.50
CA GLN A 114 -1.99 1.57 -10.43
C GLN A 114 -3.47 1.25 -10.48
N MET A 115 -4.31 2.29 -10.50
CA MET A 115 -5.72 2.09 -10.83
C MET A 115 -5.84 1.75 -12.31
N SER A 116 -6.56 0.67 -12.63
CA SER A 116 -6.74 0.28 -14.02
C SER A 116 -7.43 1.39 -14.81
N GLU A 117 -7.21 1.46 -16.12
CA GLU A 117 -7.96 2.38 -16.97
C GLU A 117 -9.33 1.78 -17.30
N LYS A 118 -10.41 2.57 -17.22
CA LYS A 118 -11.69 2.25 -17.87
C LYS A 118 -11.92 3.26 -19.01
N SER A 119 -12.25 2.73 -20.18
CA SER A 119 -12.56 3.40 -21.46
C SER A 119 -12.98 4.88 -21.41
N ILE A 120 -12.35 5.68 -22.30
CA ILE A 120 -12.63 7.01 -22.92
C ILE A 120 -13.27 8.16 -22.09
N THR A 121 -14.01 7.92 -21.01
CA THR A 121 -14.68 8.94 -20.19
C THR A 121 -14.14 9.06 -18.75
N TYR A 122 -13.27 8.14 -18.34
CA TYR A 122 -12.36 8.13 -17.17
C TYR A 122 -12.88 8.67 -15.83
N GLU A 123 -13.63 7.84 -15.11
CA GLU A 123 -13.39 7.60 -13.66
C GLU A 123 -12.38 6.45 -13.55
N GLY A 124 -11.40 6.50 -12.63
CA GLY A 124 -10.39 5.44 -12.45
C GLY A 124 -10.98 4.04 -12.29
N GLY A 125 -10.21 3.00 -12.59
CA GLY A 125 -10.64 1.60 -12.52
C GLY A 125 -10.33 0.92 -11.19
N ALA A 126 -10.21 -0.41 -11.20
CA ALA A 126 -9.97 -1.17 -9.97
C ALA A 126 -8.48 -1.30 -9.67
N VAL A 127 -8.15 -1.56 -8.41
CA VAL A 127 -6.86 -2.15 -8.02
C VAL A 127 -7.05 -3.65 -7.83
N LYS A 128 -6.10 -4.44 -8.34
CA LYS A 128 -6.10 -5.89 -8.19
C LYS A 128 -4.93 -6.32 -7.30
N LEU A 129 -5.27 -6.91 -6.17
CA LEU A 129 -4.35 -7.63 -5.30
C LEU A 129 -4.19 -9.07 -5.79
N SER A 130 -3.05 -9.69 -5.48
CA SER A 130 -2.87 -11.11 -5.78
C SER A 130 -3.85 -11.95 -4.96
N LYS A 131 -4.62 -12.82 -5.62
CA LYS A 131 -5.49 -13.79 -4.93
C LYS A 131 -4.72 -15.01 -4.39
N ASP A 132 -3.58 -15.30 -5.02
CA ASP A 132 -2.74 -16.46 -4.76
C ASP A 132 -1.32 -15.97 -4.44
N GLY A 133 -1.21 -15.12 -3.42
CA GLY A 133 0.06 -14.55 -2.95
C GLY A 133 0.88 -15.54 -2.10
N ALA A 134 1.69 -15.03 -1.18
CA ALA A 134 2.48 -15.85 -0.27
C ALA A 134 1.58 -16.85 0.49
N GLY A 135 1.93 -18.13 0.41
CA GLY A 135 1.17 -19.21 1.05
C GLY A 135 -0.18 -19.52 0.38
N GLY A 136 -0.44 -19.01 -0.83
CA GLY A 136 -1.73 -19.17 -1.50
C GLY A 136 -2.83 -18.25 -0.95
N ASN A 137 -2.46 -17.20 -0.22
CA ASN A 137 -3.40 -16.29 0.43
C ASN A 137 -3.57 -14.99 -0.35
N ILE A 138 -4.70 -14.31 -0.15
CA ILE A 138 -4.94 -12.99 -0.74
C ILE A 138 -3.93 -11.99 -0.16
N GLN A 139 -3.20 -11.28 -1.02
CA GLN A 139 -2.22 -10.28 -0.63
C GLN A 139 -2.85 -9.24 0.32
N LEU A 140 -2.10 -8.81 1.34
CA LEU A 140 -2.55 -7.94 2.44
C LEU A 140 -3.57 -8.54 3.41
N SER A 141 -3.97 -9.81 3.26
CA SER A 141 -4.69 -10.53 4.32
C SER A 141 -3.75 -10.91 5.45
N SER A 142 -4.30 -11.15 6.65
CA SER A 142 -3.49 -11.59 7.81
C SER A 142 -2.77 -12.91 7.54
N GLU A 143 -3.38 -13.86 6.82
CA GLU A 143 -2.73 -15.12 6.43
C GLU A 143 -1.57 -14.90 5.46
N TRP A 144 -1.69 -13.94 4.54
CA TRP A 144 -0.60 -13.55 3.65
C TRP A 144 0.55 -12.90 4.44
N VAL A 145 0.26 -11.99 5.35
CA VAL A 145 1.27 -11.35 6.22
C VAL A 145 2.04 -12.40 7.05
N ASN A 146 1.32 -13.35 7.65
CA ASN A 146 1.93 -14.50 8.35
C ASN A 146 2.80 -15.35 7.42
N SER A 147 2.35 -15.59 6.19
CA SER A 147 3.09 -16.36 5.20
C SER A 147 4.36 -15.67 4.72
N VAL A 148 4.36 -14.34 4.66
CA VAL A 148 5.55 -13.52 4.38
C VAL A 148 6.54 -13.59 5.54
N ALA A 149 6.09 -13.42 6.79
CA ALA A 149 6.94 -13.53 7.97
C ALA A 149 7.65 -14.90 8.09
N GLY A 150 6.99 -15.97 7.62
CA GLY A 150 7.55 -17.31 7.59
C GLY A 150 8.59 -17.57 6.48
N LYS A 151 8.86 -16.63 5.57
CA LYS A 151 9.82 -16.83 4.48
C LYS A 151 11.25 -16.86 5.01
N LYS A 152 11.99 -17.93 4.66
CA LYS A 152 13.40 -18.10 5.04
C LYS A 152 14.33 -17.04 4.43
N THR A 153 13.95 -16.49 3.28
CA THR A 153 14.73 -15.50 2.51
C THR A 153 14.34 -14.06 2.83
N LEU A 154 13.38 -13.84 3.74
CA LEU A 154 13.08 -12.50 4.24
C LEU A 154 14.23 -12.07 5.15
N ASN A 155 14.70 -10.82 4.99
CA ASN A 155 15.79 -10.34 5.82
C ASN A 155 15.41 -10.34 7.31
N GLU A 156 16.41 -10.46 8.17
CA GLU A 156 16.21 -10.69 9.61
C GLU A 156 15.51 -9.53 10.32
N THR A 157 15.83 -8.28 9.94
CA THR A 157 15.22 -7.08 10.51
C THR A 157 13.73 -7.04 10.22
N ALA A 158 13.34 -7.18 8.94
CA ALA A 158 11.95 -7.20 8.52
C ALA A 158 11.19 -8.35 9.17
N LYS A 159 11.78 -9.53 9.19
CA LYS A 159 11.19 -10.71 9.84
C LYS A 159 10.89 -10.45 11.32
N LYS A 160 11.87 -9.94 12.07
CA LYS A 160 11.72 -9.66 13.50
C LYS A 160 10.62 -8.63 13.78
N GLU A 161 10.60 -7.54 13.01
CA GLU A 161 9.60 -6.49 13.17
C GLU A 161 8.20 -7.00 12.81
N LEU A 162 8.09 -7.77 11.72
CA LEU A 162 6.82 -8.35 11.27
C LEU A 162 6.29 -9.37 12.27
N GLU A 163 7.12 -10.28 12.79
CA GLU A 163 6.73 -11.25 13.83
C GLU A 163 6.26 -10.55 15.11
N LYS A 164 6.96 -9.50 15.53
CA LYS A 164 6.56 -8.69 16.70
C LYS A 164 5.21 -8.01 16.46
N ALA A 165 5.03 -7.39 15.31
CA ALA A 165 3.80 -6.69 14.98
C ALA A 165 2.61 -7.65 14.86
N ILE A 166 2.79 -8.82 14.25
CA ILE A 166 1.79 -9.90 14.21
C ILE A 166 1.42 -10.34 15.63
N LYS A 167 2.41 -10.65 16.49
CA LYS A 167 2.15 -11.11 17.87
C LYS A 167 1.39 -10.09 18.69
N THR A 168 1.68 -8.80 18.49
CA THR A 168 1.07 -7.69 19.22
C THR A 168 -0.17 -7.11 18.53
N GLN A 169 -0.51 -7.60 17.33
CA GLN A 169 -1.54 -7.02 16.45
C GLN A 169 -1.33 -5.52 16.19
N ASN A 170 -0.08 -5.06 16.18
CA ASN A 170 0.31 -3.66 16.01
C ASN A 170 0.79 -3.37 14.59
N TYR A 171 -0.06 -3.69 13.62
CA TYR A 171 0.18 -3.36 12.21
C TYR A 171 -1.12 -3.01 11.48
N LYS A 172 -0.98 -2.29 10.38
CA LYS A 172 -2.04 -2.02 9.40
C LYS A 172 -1.56 -2.48 8.03
N THR A 173 -2.49 -2.96 7.21
CA THR A 173 -2.24 -3.17 5.78
C THR A 173 -2.95 -2.08 4.98
N GLY A 174 -2.41 -1.74 3.81
CA GLY A 174 -2.99 -0.71 2.97
C GLY A 174 -2.55 -0.78 1.52
N ILE A 175 -3.37 -0.19 0.65
CA ILE A 175 -3.06 -0.01 -0.77
C ILE A 175 -2.61 1.43 -0.96
N VAL A 176 -1.51 1.63 -1.68
CA VAL A 176 -1.14 2.93 -2.24
C VAL A 176 -1.54 2.94 -3.71
N ALA A 177 -2.69 3.55 -4.01
CA ALA A 177 -3.27 3.58 -5.35
C ALA A 177 -2.84 4.86 -6.09
N LEU A 178 -2.19 4.70 -7.24
CA LEU A 178 -1.88 5.79 -8.16
C LEU A 178 -3.01 5.98 -9.18
N ASP A 179 -3.58 7.17 -9.20
CA ASP A 179 -4.40 7.65 -10.31
C ASP A 179 -3.47 8.13 -11.43
N LYS A 180 -3.32 7.31 -12.48
CA LYS A 180 -2.48 7.65 -13.64
C LYS A 180 -2.96 8.92 -14.36
N LYS A 181 -4.23 9.31 -14.27
CA LYS A 181 -4.75 10.51 -14.96
C LYS A 181 -4.30 11.77 -14.25
N THR A 182 -4.46 11.80 -12.92
CA THR A 182 -4.24 13.01 -12.11
C THR A 182 -2.87 13.04 -11.42
N GLY A 183 -2.15 11.92 -11.43
CA GLY A 183 -0.97 11.72 -10.59
C GLY A 183 -1.31 11.84 -9.11
N ASP A 184 -2.55 11.53 -8.68
CA ASP A 184 -2.88 11.47 -7.26
C ASP A 184 -2.44 10.11 -6.69
N LEU A 185 -1.83 10.12 -5.50
CA LEU A 185 -1.66 8.92 -4.70
C LEU A 185 -2.71 8.90 -3.59
N ILE A 186 -3.31 7.73 -3.38
CA ILE A 186 -4.34 7.50 -2.39
C ILE A 186 -3.93 6.31 -1.52
N ILE A 187 -3.81 6.51 -0.22
CA ILE A 187 -3.63 5.42 0.74
C ILE A 187 -5.01 4.94 1.19
N ALA A 188 -5.34 3.68 0.96
CA ALA A 188 -6.53 3.04 1.47
C ALA A 188 -6.13 1.96 2.47
N PRO A 189 -6.27 2.20 3.79
CA PRO A 189 -6.15 1.16 4.81
C PRO A 189 -7.19 0.08 4.53
N ILE A 190 -6.79 -1.18 4.61
CA ILE A 190 -7.62 -2.30 4.18
C ILE A 190 -7.57 -3.43 5.21
N GLU A 191 -8.70 -4.11 5.38
CA GLU A 191 -8.78 -5.37 6.10
C GLU A 191 -9.41 -6.40 5.17
N ILE A 192 -8.61 -7.42 4.82
CA ILE A 192 -9.07 -8.50 3.96
C ILE A 192 -9.45 -9.69 4.81
N THR A 193 -10.73 -10.04 4.77
CA THR A 193 -11.27 -11.23 5.41
C THR A 193 -11.72 -12.19 4.31
N PRO A 194 -10.92 -13.19 3.91
CA PRO A 194 -11.31 -14.16 2.91
C PRO A 194 -12.64 -14.81 3.28
N LYS A 195 -13.54 -14.98 2.31
CA LYS A 195 -14.75 -15.79 2.56
C LYS A 195 -14.29 -17.21 2.86
N LYS A 196 -14.60 -17.73 4.05
CA LYS A 196 -14.42 -19.15 4.36
C LYS A 196 -15.11 -19.94 3.25
N SER A 197 -14.37 -20.77 2.53
CA SER A 197 -14.98 -21.76 1.65
C SER A 197 -15.85 -22.64 2.53
N LYS A 198 -17.17 -22.67 2.24
CA LYS A 198 -18.00 -23.76 2.75
C LYS A 198 -17.44 -25.01 2.09
N LYS A 199 -16.80 -25.87 2.89
CA LYS A 199 -16.48 -27.24 2.49
C LYS A 199 -17.76 -28.00 2.19
#